data_AF-A0A6G3UQL2-F1
#
_entry.id   AF-A0A6G3UQL2-F1
#
_cell.length_a   1.000
_cell.length_b   1.000
_cell.length_c   1.000
_cell.angle_alpha   90.00
_cell.angle_beta   90.00
_cell.angle_gamma   90.00
#
_symmetry.space_group_name_H-M   'P 1'
#
loop_
_entity.id
_entity.type
_entity.pdbx_description
1 polymer ?
#
loop_
_entity_poly.entity_id
_entity_poly.type
_entity_poly.pdbx_seq_one_letter_code
_entity_poly.pdbx_strand_id
1 'polypeptide(L)'
;MSGVRVLELWFERRTAGPGAAGSGEAGPGAAGLEEVRPRSWPQEWTSELLELVTLLALLAELRPRQEELADALAAGPGAGADELRAAGVLPVAEAARRPASVLDHQEEGPDGQFALL
;
A
#
# COMPACT_ATOMS: atom_id res chain seq x y z
N MET A 1 -0.38 0.42 -14.56
CA MET A 1 -0.32 0.89 -13.16
C MET A 1 -0.15 2.40 -13.15
N SER A 2 -0.80 3.13 -12.24
CA SER A 2 -0.50 4.56 -12.05
C SER A 2 0.76 4.70 -11.19
N GLY A 3 1.82 5.27 -11.75
CA GLY A 3 3.06 5.53 -11.02
C GLY A 3 3.00 6.87 -10.31
N VAL A 4 2.78 6.88 -9.00
CA VAL A 4 2.89 8.09 -8.19
C VAL A 4 4.36 8.50 -8.07
N ARG A 5 4.69 9.76 -8.33
CA ARG A 5 6.04 10.32 -8.14
C ARG A 5 6.26 10.59 -6.64
N VAL A 6 6.54 9.52 -5.88
CA VAL A 6 6.52 9.52 -4.39
C VAL A 6 7.42 10.59 -3.77
N LEU A 7 8.61 10.82 -4.32
CA LEU A 7 9.52 11.88 -3.84
C LEU A 7 8.91 13.27 -3.97
N GLU A 8 8.29 13.57 -5.11
CA GLU A 8 7.65 14.87 -5.35
C GLU A 8 6.46 15.06 -4.42
N LEU A 9 5.58 14.05 -4.30
CA LEU A 9 4.46 14.08 -3.35
C LEU A 9 4.92 14.25 -1.89
N TRP A 10 6.06 13.65 -1.53
CA TRP A 10 6.65 13.79 -0.20
C TRP A 10 7.17 15.21 0.06
N PHE A 11 7.77 15.85 -0.95
CA PHE A 11 8.19 17.25 -0.91
C PHE A 11 6.98 18.20 -0.89
N GLU A 12 6.05 18.06 -1.83
CA GLU A 12 4.82 18.87 -1.93
C GLU A 12 4.08 18.93 -0.60
N ARG A 13 3.89 17.80 0.08
CA ARG A 13 3.23 17.74 1.40
C ARG A 13 3.97 18.49 2.53
N ARG A 14 5.28 18.74 2.38
CA ARG A 14 6.13 19.41 3.38
C ARG A 14 6.49 20.86 3.01
N THR A 15 6.41 21.23 1.73
CA THR A 15 6.74 22.57 1.23
C THR A 15 5.52 23.36 0.74
N ALA A 16 4.35 22.72 0.60
CA ALA A 16 3.08 23.39 0.33
C ALA A 16 2.80 24.48 1.38
N GLY A 17 2.46 25.68 0.90
CA GLY A 17 2.01 26.76 1.76
C GLY A 17 0.67 26.46 2.46
N PRO A 18 0.31 27.22 3.51
CA PRO A 18 -0.97 27.08 4.19
C PRO A 18 -2.15 27.08 3.20
N GLY A 19 -3.04 26.10 3.30
CA GLY A 19 -4.22 25.95 2.44
C GLY A 19 -4.00 25.26 1.08
N ALA A 20 -2.77 24.90 0.70
CA ALA A 20 -2.52 24.27 -0.62
C ALA A 20 -2.72 22.73 -0.65
N ALA A 21 -2.66 22.05 0.50
CA ALA A 21 -3.01 20.63 0.62
C ALA A 21 -4.50 20.49 0.98
N GLY A 22 -5.37 20.47 -0.03
CA GLY A 22 -6.81 20.68 0.17
C GLY A 22 -7.61 19.46 0.62
N SER A 23 -8.56 19.66 1.54
CA SER A 23 -9.98 19.23 1.45
C SER A 23 -10.76 19.62 2.71
N GLY A 24 -11.45 20.76 2.65
CA GLY A 24 -12.31 21.26 3.72
C GLY A 24 -12.59 22.75 3.54
N GLU A 25 -13.86 23.15 3.53
CA GLU A 25 -14.23 24.56 3.40
C GLU A 25 -13.74 25.35 4.63
N ALA A 26 -12.69 26.14 4.44
CA ALA A 26 -12.22 27.09 5.44
C ALA A 26 -13.17 28.29 5.51
N GLY A 27 -14.32 28.09 6.15
CA GLY A 27 -15.15 29.18 6.65
C GLY A 27 -14.34 30.09 7.59
N PRO A 28 -14.73 31.37 7.75
CA PRO A 28 -13.95 32.34 8.54
C PRO A 28 -13.87 31.91 10.01
N GLY A 29 -12.74 31.28 10.38
CA GLY A 29 -12.49 30.69 11.70
C GLY A 29 -11.76 29.34 11.71
N ALA A 30 -11.55 28.68 10.56
CA ALA A 30 -10.97 27.34 10.47
C ALA A 30 -9.43 27.25 10.64
N ALA A 31 -8.86 27.86 11.69
CA ALA A 31 -7.45 27.74 12.05
C ALA A 31 -7.14 26.35 12.68
N GLY A 32 -7.07 25.32 11.83
CA GLY A 32 -6.81 23.93 12.24
C GLY A 32 -5.33 23.61 12.42
N LEU A 33 -5.03 22.42 12.96
CA LEU A 33 -3.65 21.91 13.10
C LEU A 33 -2.88 21.81 11.77
N GLU A 34 -3.59 21.83 10.63
CA GLU A 34 -2.97 21.87 9.30
C GLU A 34 -2.23 23.18 8.99
N GLU A 35 -2.54 24.27 9.71
CA GLU A 35 -1.77 25.51 9.65
C GLU A 35 -0.50 25.47 10.50
N VAL A 36 -0.41 24.52 11.45
CA VAL A 36 0.76 24.33 12.30
C VAL A 36 1.84 23.59 11.48
N ARG A 37 2.87 24.33 11.09
CA ARG A 37 4.03 23.83 10.34
C ARG A 37 5.35 24.34 10.93
N PRO A 38 6.46 23.58 10.82
CA PRO A 38 7.79 24.06 11.18
C PRO A 38 8.16 25.33 10.40
N ARG A 39 8.76 26.32 11.09
CA ARG A 39 9.21 27.59 10.46
C ARG A 39 10.53 27.46 9.68
N SER A 40 11.19 26.32 9.80
CA SER A 40 12.46 25.97 9.18
C SER A 40 12.48 24.47 8.92
N TRP A 41 13.34 24.03 8.01
CA TRP A 41 13.55 22.61 7.73
C TRP A 41 14.04 21.86 8.99
N PRO A 42 13.27 20.92 9.56
CA PRO A 42 13.70 20.09 10.68
C PRO A 42 14.74 19.06 10.24
N GLN A 43 15.62 18.63 11.16
CA GLN A 43 16.60 17.58 10.85
C GLN A 43 15.91 16.25 10.52
N GLU A 44 14.79 15.99 11.19
CA GLU A 44 13.95 14.80 11.06
C GLU A 44 13.49 14.60 9.61
N TRP A 45 13.13 15.68 8.91
CA TRP A 45 12.75 15.61 7.49
C TRP A 45 13.92 15.22 6.57
N THR A 46 15.16 15.59 6.92
CA THR A 46 16.35 15.09 6.20
C THR A 46 16.53 13.58 6.44
N SER A 47 16.33 13.11 7.67
CA SER A 47 16.40 11.68 7.99
C SER A 47 15.32 10.88 7.25
N GLU A 48 14.06 11.33 7.28
CA GLU A 48 12.95 10.74 6.52
C GLU A 48 13.22 10.71 5.00
N LEU A 49 13.79 11.79 4.45
CA LEU A 49 14.14 11.86 3.03
C LEU A 49 15.24 10.85 2.66
N LEU A 50 16.28 10.72 3.49
CA LEU A 50 17.36 9.76 3.27
C LEU A 50 16.86 8.32 3.35
N GLU A 51 15.98 8.01 4.31
CA GLU A 51 15.32 6.70 4.42
C GLU A 51 14.47 6.40 3.17
N LEU A 52 13.61 7.35 2.75
CA LEU A 52 12.79 7.21 1.56
C LEU A 52 13.63 7.00 0.28
N VAL A 53 14.70 7.78 0.10
CA VAL A 53 15.62 7.61 -1.05
C VAL A 53 16.33 6.25 -0.99
N THR A 54 16.72 5.79 0.19
CA THR A 54 17.34 4.47 0.38
C THR A 54 16.37 3.34 0.02
N LEU A 55 15.12 3.40 0.50
CA LEU A 55 14.09 2.42 0.15
C LEU A 55 13.79 2.41 -1.35
N LEU A 56 13.69 3.59 -1.99
CA LEU A 56 13.48 3.70 -3.43
C LEU A 56 14.67 3.19 -4.25
N ALA A 57 15.90 3.35 -3.77
CA ALA A 57 17.10 2.79 -4.38
C ALA A 57 17.11 1.24 -4.27
N LEU A 58 16.86 0.68 -3.08
CA LEU A 58 16.77 -0.77 -2.88
C LEU A 58 15.67 -1.41 -3.73
N LEU A 59 14.51 -0.77 -3.84
CA LEU A 59 13.44 -1.21 -4.75
C LEU A 59 13.88 -1.12 -6.22
N ALA A 60 14.60 -0.06 -6.61
CA ALA A 60 15.12 0.10 -7.96
C ALA A 60 16.15 -0.98 -8.34
N GLU A 61 17.01 -1.39 -7.41
CA GLU A 61 17.99 -2.48 -7.56
C GLU A 61 17.34 -3.87 -7.61
N LEU A 62 16.12 -4.01 -7.07
CA LEU A 62 15.37 -5.27 -7.10
C LEU A 62 14.64 -5.50 -8.43
N ARG A 63 14.27 -4.43 -9.16
CA ARG A 63 13.48 -4.54 -10.40
C ARG A 63 14.07 -5.49 -11.45
N PRO A 64 15.38 -5.47 -11.79
CA PRO A 64 15.93 -6.39 -12.79
C PRO A 64 15.74 -7.86 -12.40
N ARG A 65 15.86 -8.20 -11.11
CA ARG A 65 15.62 -9.57 -10.61
C ARG A 65 14.14 -9.97 -10.66
N GLN A 66 13.23 -9.00 -10.52
CA GLN A 66 11.79 -9.23 -10.68
C GLN A 66 11.42 -9.43 -12.15
N GLU A 67 12.05 -8.69 -13.06
CA GLU A 67 11.93 -8.84 -14.51
C GLU A 67 12.49 -10.20 -14.97
N GLU A 68 13.72 -10.56 -14.57
CA GLU A 68 14.33 -11.88 -14.81
C GLU A 68 13.45 -13.04 -14.32
N LEU A 69 12.86 -12.91 -13.12
CA LEU A 69 11.94 -13.92 -12.58
C LEU A 69 10.63 -13.99 -13.36
N ALA A 70 10.07 -12.85 -13.77
CA ALA A 70 8.84 -12.80 -14.57
C ALA A 70 9.05 -13.43 -15.95
N ASP A 71 10.18 -13.12 -16.61
CA ASP A 71 10.57 -13.70 -17.90
C ASP A 71 10.81 -15.21 -17.79
N ALA A 72 11.48 -15.67 -16.72
CA ALA A 72 11.69 -17.10 -16.47
C ALA A 72 10.36 -17.86 -16.25
N LEU A 73 9.41 -17.25 -15.52
CA LEU A 73 8.07 -17.81 -15.31
C LEU A 73 7.22 -17.80 -16.59
N ALA A 74 7.39 -16.79 -17.46
CA ALA A 74 6.69 -16.69 -18.74
C ALA A 74 7.25 -17.63 -19.82
N ALA A 75 8.55 -17.92 -19.78
CA ALA A 75 9.23 -18.82 -20.73
C ALA A 75 9.14 -20.30 -20.34
N GLY A 76 8.96 -20.62 -19.06
CA GLY A 76 8.77 -21.98 -18.58
C GLY A 76 7.40 -22.55 -18.95
N PRO A 77 7.25 -23.90 -19.00
CA PRO A 77 5.92 -24.52 -19.02
C PRO A 77 5.19 -24.18 -17.72
N GLY A 78 4.19 -23.30 -17.81
CA GLY A 78 3.34 -22.96 -16.67
C GLY A 78 2.46 -24.14 -16.24
N ALA A 79 2.14 -24.20 -14.95
CA ALA A 79 1.40 -25.32 -14.37
C ALA A 79 0.04 -25.53 -15.05
N GLY A 80 -0.09 -26.63 -15.80
CA GLY A 80 -1.28 -26.96 -16.56
C GLY A 80 -2.44 -27.41 -15.67
N ALA A 81 -3.67 -27.29 -16.16
CA ALA A 81 -4.85 -27.75 -15.41
C ALA A 81 -4.81 -29.25 -15.07
N ASP A 82 -4.12 -30.06 -15.88
CA ASP A 82 -3.90 -31.48 -15.65
C ASP A 82 -2.86 -31.73 -14.53
N GLU A 83 -1.78 -30.96 -14.50
CA GLU A 83 -0.74 -31.02 -13.46
C GLU A 83 -1.30 -30.56 -12.11
N LEU A 84 -2.10 -29.49 -12.10
CA LEU A 84 -2.81 -29.00 -10.91
C LEU A 84 -3.84 -30.01 -10.40
N ARG A 85 -4.47 -30.81 -11.28
CA ARG A 85 -5.35 -31.92 -10.88
C ARG A 85 -4.55 -33.11 -10.34
N ALA A 86 -3.42 -33.47 -10.96
CA ALA A 86 -2.53 -34.52 -10.48
C ALA A 86 -1.91 -34.19 -9.11
N ALA A 87 -1.62 -32.92 -8.86
CA ALA A 87 -1.13 -32.39 -7.58
C ALA A 87 -2.24 -32.22 -6.51
N GLY A 88 -3.51 -32.50 -6.83
CA GLY A 88 -4.64 -32.34 -5.91
C GLY A 88 -5.03 -30.88 -5.60
N VAL A 89 -4.49 -29.90 -6.34
CA VAL A 89 -4.82 -28.48 -6.20
C VAL A 89 -6.17 -28.14 -6.85
N LEU A 90 -6.50 -28.85 -7.94
CA LEU A 90 -7.80 -28.76 -8.63
C LEU A 90 -8.59 -30.07 -8.48
N PRO A 91 -9.94 -30.01 -8.34
CA PRO A 91 -10.76 -28.80 -8.29
C PRO A 91 -10.60 -28.05 -6.96
N VAL A 92 -10.75 -26.72 -6.99
CA VAL A 92 -10.76 -25.88 -5.77
C VAL A 92 -11.78 -26.44 -4.76
N ALA A 93 -11.40 -26.54 -3.49
CA ALA A 93 -12.29 -27.00 -2.44
C ALA A 93 -13.53 -26.10 -2.30
N GLU A 94 -14.69 -26.66 -1.96
CA GLU A 94 -15.95 -25.88 -1.93
C GLU A 94 -15.90 -24.72 -0.92
N ALA A 95 -15.29 -24.93 0.25
CA ALA A 95 -15.11 -23.90 1.27
C ALA A 95 -14.29 -22.70 0.75
N ALA A 96 -13.30 -22.93 -0.12
CA ALA A 96 -12.46 -21.89 -0.71
C ALA A 96 -13.12 -21.14 -1.89
N ARG A 97 -14.34 -21.54 -2.30
CA ARG A 97 -15.17 -20.80 -3.28
C ARG A 97 -16.13 -19.80 -2.63
N ARG A 98 -16.28 -19.83 -1.32
CA ARG A 98 -17.09 -18.86 -0.56
C ARG A 98 -16.21 -17.64 -0.23
N PRO A 99 -16.79 -16.47 0.09
CA PRO A 99 -16.03 -15.39 0.72
C PRO A 99 -15.24 -15.93 1.91
N ALA A 100 -14.07 -15.34 2.19
CA ALA A 100 -13.27 -15.75 3.35
C ALA A 100 -14.16 -15.66 4.58
N SER A 101 -14.48 -16.81 5.20
CA SER A 101 -15.62 -16.89 6.13
C SER A 101 -15.47 -15.88 7.26
N VAL A 102 -14.24 -15.58 7.69
CA VAL A 102 -13.81 -14.44 8.54
C VAL A 102 -14.61 -13.13 8.35
N LEU A 103 -15.18 -12.83 7.18
CA LEU A 103 -15.97 -11.62 6.94
C LEU A 103 -17.44 -11.72 7.36
N ASP A 104 -17.97 -12.91 7.57
CA ASP A 104 -19.29 -13.11 8.16
C ASP A 104 -19.27 -12.73 9.67
N HIS A 105 -18.13 -12.27 10.21
CA HIS A 105 -17.97 -11.99 11.63
C HIS A 105 -18.70 -10.70 12.11
N GLN A 106 -19.87 -10.88 12.72
CA GLN A 106 -20.55 -9.95 13.62
C GLN A 106 -19.88 -9.89 15.02
N GLU A 107 -19.15 -8.82 15.30
CA GLU A 107 -18.53 -8.57 16.62
C GLU A 107 -19.56 -8.52 17.78
N GLU A 108 -19.37 -9.27 18.87
CA GLU A 108 -20.15 -9.09 20.11
C GLU A 108 -19.24 -9.03 21.35
N GLY A 109 -18.73 -7.82 21.61
CA GLY A 109 -17.91 -7.47 22.78
C GLY A 109 -17.73 -5.95 22.86
N PRO A 110 -17.46 -5.37 24.04
CA PRO A 110 -17.44 -3.92 24.24
C PRO A 110 -16.33 -3.17 23.47
N ASP A 111 -15.31 -3.89 22.99
CA ASP A 111 -14.14 -3.33 22.30
C ASP A 111 -14.13 -3.53 20.77
N GLY A 112 -15.20 -4.11 20.19
CA GLY A 112 -15.29 -4.36 18.74
C GLY A 112 -14.28 -5.39 18.22
N GLN A 113 -14.58 -6.68 18.44
CA GLN A 113 -13.81 -7.82 17.89
C GLN A 113 -14.74 -8.95 17.41
N PHE A 114 -14.50 -9.41 16.18
CA PHE A 114 -15.46 -10.09 15.30
C PHE A 114 -15.99 -11.53 15.69
N ALA A 115 -17.27 -11.90 15.43
CA ALA A 115 -17.85 -13.28 15.60
C ALA A 115 -18.86 -13.77 14.50
N LEU A 116 -18.65 -14.94 13.83
CA LEU A 116 -19.31 -15.31 12.54
C LEU A 116 -20.83 -15.55 12.59
N LEU A 117 -21.56 -15.06 11.56
CA LEU A 117 -22.85 -15.58 11.09
C LEU A 117 -22.72 -17.04 10.60
#